data_AF-A0A7S3M0I2-F1
#
_entry.id   AF-A0A7S3M0I2-F1
#
_cell.length_a   1.000
_cell.length_b   1.000
_cell.length_c   1.000
_cell.angle_alpha   90.00
_cell.angle_beta   90.00
_cell.angle_gamma   90.00
#
_symmetry.space_group_name_H-M   'P 1'
#
loop_
_entity.id
_entity.type
_entity.pdbx_description
1 polymer ?
#
loop_
_entity_poly.entity_id
_entity_poly.type
_entity_poly.pdbx_seq_one_letter_code
_entity_poly.pdbx_strand_id
1 'polypeptide(L)'
;GVAATVRLVNELGDILATVVARNVAMQGQGLALCRGSHEIFGFVEPEGHPPKRYHVRHRTGVHMLTLTGDFGEMEIGVFNPARVMVGSVKKVGDECHGRILQHVDSGLVLCSLL
;
A
#
# COMPACT_ATOMS: atom_id res chain seq x y z
N GLY A 1 -6.64 -0.25 19.08
CA GLY A 1 -7.97 -0.31 18.43
C GLY A 1 -7.82 -0.17 16.92
N VAL A 2 -8.79 -0.63 16.14
CA VAL A 2 -8.90 -0.33 14.69
C VAL A 2 -9.34 1.14 14.56
N ALA A 3 -8.59 1.92 13.79
CA ALA A 3 -8.89 3.32 13.52
C ALA A 3 -9.77 3.49 12.27
N ALA A 4 -9.51 2.71 11.22
CA ALA A 4 -10.30 2.72 9.99
C ALA A 4 -10.27 1.37 9.27
N THR A 5 -11.25 1.13 8.40
CA THR A 5 -11.26 -0.01 7.48
C THR A 5 -11.77 0.47 6.13
N VAL A 6 -10.99 0.20 5.08
CA VAL A 6 -11.33 0.52 3.68
C VAL A 6 -11.45 -0.80 2.93
N ARG A 7 -12.48 -0.92 2.08
CA ARG A 7 -12.67 -2.07 1.21
C ARG A 7 -12.75 -1.60 -0.23
N LEU A 8 -11.95 -2.22 -1.10
CA LEU A 8 -12.12 -2.08 -2.54
C LEU A 8 -13.08 -3.16 -3.00
N VAL A 9 -14.17 -2.75 -3.63
CA VAL A 9 -15.21 -3.64 -4.16
C VAL A 9 -15.40 -3.42 -5.65
N ASN A 10 -15.74 -4.47 -6.40
CA ASN A 10 -16.18 -4.32 -7.78
C ASN A 10 -17.67 -3.93 -7.85
N GLU A 11 -18.18 -3.71 -9.08
CA GLU A 11 -19.58 -3.36 -9.32
C GLU A 11 -20.58 -4.46 -8.92
N LEU A 12 -20.11 -5.71 -8.81
CA LEU A 12 -20.89 -6.86 -8.36
C LEU A 12 -20.90 -7.01 -6.82
N GLY A 13 -20.13 -6.17 -6.11
CA GLY A 13 -19.99 -6.20 -4.66
C GLY A 13 -18.89 -7.14 -4.14
N ASP A 14 -18.11 -7.78 -5.01
CA ASP A 14 -16.99 -8.63 -4.59
C ASP A 14 -15.87 -7.78 -3.98
N ILE A 15 -15.37 -8.21 -2.82
CA ILE A 15 -14.24 -7.55 -2.15
C ILE A 15 -12.95 -7.93 -2.86
N LEU A 16 -12.36 -6.98 -3.56
CA LEU A 16 -11.05 -7.11 -4.20
C LEU A 16 -9.92 -6.93 -3.19
N ALA A 17 -10.11 -6.07 -2.18
CA ALA A 17 -9.08 -5.73 -1.21
C ALA A 17 -9.64 -5.16 0.10
N THR A 18 -8.92 -5.29 1.22
CA THR A 18 -9.29 -4.69 2.52
C THR A 18 -8.06 -4.14 3.25
N VAL A 19 -8.06 -2.84 3.53
CA VAL A 19 -7.01 -2.17 4.31
C VAL A 19 -7.57 -1.82 5.68
N VAL A 20 -6.83 -2.15 6.74
CA VAL A 20 -7.25 -1.88 8.12
C VAL A 20 -6.19 -1.00 8.78
N ALA A 21 -6.52 0.28 8.96
CA ALA A 21 -5.70 1.15 9.78
C ALA A 21 -5.86 0.75 11.25
N ARG A 22 -4.79 0.24 11.86
CA ARG A 22 -4.75 -0.05 13.30
C ARG A 22 -3.80 0.92 13.94
N ASN A 23 -4.15 1.41 15.13
CA ASN A 23 -3.20 2.14 15.94
C ASN A 23 -2.23 1.10 16.55
N VAL A 24 -1.18 0.73 15.81
CA VAL A 24 -0.21 -0.30 16.22
C VAL A 24 0.82 0.37 17.13
N ALA A 25 0.48 0.46 18.41
CA ALA A 25 1.19 1.24 19.43
C ALA A 25 2.65 0.81 19.73
N MET A 26 3.26 -0.13 18.98
CA MET A 26 4.59 -0.66 19.28
C MET A 26 5.67 -0.43 18.21
N GLN A 27 5.36 0.05 17.00
CA GLN A 27 6.37 0.18 15.92
C GLN A 27 6.16 1.38 14.99
N GLY A 28 5.66 2.49 15.53
CA GLY A 28 5.36 3.68 14.72
C GLY A 28 4.04 3.53 13.95
N GLN A 29 3.58 4.63 13.37
CA GLN A 29 2.33 4.67 12.61
C GLN A 29 2.46 3.85 11.32
N GLY A 30 2.01 2.60 11.32
CA GLY A 30 1.98 1.71 10.15
C GLY A 30 0.58 1.19 9.87
N LEU A 31 0.27 0.98 8.58
CA LEU A 31 -1.02 0.42 8.15
C LEU A 31 -0.93 -1.10 8.08
N ALA A 32 -1.97 -1.81 8.53
CA ALA A 32 -2.05 -3.25 8.37
C ALA A 32 -2.86 -3.59 7.11
N LEU A 33 -2.25 -4.35 6.21
CA LEU A 33 -2.91 -4.92 5.05
C LEU A 33 -3.57 -6.23 5.47
N CYS A 34 -4.86 -6.37 5.21
CA CYS A 34 -5.63 -7.55 5.61
C CYS A 34 -6.21 -8.27 4.38
N ARG A 35 -6.38 -9.58 4.51
CA ARG A 35 -7.24 -10.34 3.60
C ARG A 35 -8.71 -9.98 3.84
N GLY A 36 -9.59 -10.36 2.92
CA GLY A 36 -11.04 -10.18 3.09
C GLY A 36 -11.59 -10.82 4.39
N SER A 37 -10.91 -11.84 4.92
CA SER A 37 -11.19 -12.49 6.21
C SER A 37 -10.70 -11.72 7.45
N HIS A 38 -10.17 -10.50 7.28
CA HIS A 38 -9.52 -9.67 8.33
C HIS A 38 -8.23 -10.25 8.91
N GLU A 39 -7.73 -11.35 8.36
CA GLU A 39 -6.41 -11.88 8.67
C GLU A 39 -5.33 -10.89 8.20
N ILE A 40 -4.38 -10.55 9.07
CA ILE A 40 -3.25 -9.70 8.69
C ILE A 40 -2.40 -10.44 7.66
N PHE A 41 -2.23 -9.79 6.50
CA PHE A 41 -1.34 -10.21 5.43
C PHE A 41 0.02 -9.55 5.54
N GLY A 42 0.04 -8.24 5.81
CA GLY A 42 1.27 -7.46 5.86
C GLY A 42 1.10 -6.09 6.46
N PHE A 43 2.15 -5.29 6.36
CA PHE A 43 2.24 -3.95 6.93
C PHE A 43 2.84 -2.98 5.92
N VAL A 44 2.40 -1.73 5.96
CA VAL A 44 3.01 -0.58 5.28
C VAL A 44 3.67 0.28 6.35
N GLU A 45 4.99 0.36 6.30
CA GLU A 45 5.82 0.94 7.36
C GLU A 45 6.59 2.16 6.82
N PRO A 46 6.47 3.35 7.42
CA PRO A 46 7.22 4.54 6.99
C PRO A 46 8.73 4.40 7.29
N GLU A 47 9.57 4.87 6.36
CA GLU A 47 11.01 5.07 6.58
C GLU A 47 11.29 6.58 6.77
N GLY A 48 11.80 6.96 7.95
CA GLY A 48 12.15 8.33 8.29
C GLY A 48 10.98 9.22 8.72
N HIS A 49 11.25 10.46 9.11
CA HIS A 49 10.25 11.48 9.49
C HIS A 49 10.67 12.85 8.90
N PRO A 50 9.90 13.47 7.98
CA PRO A 50 8.68 12.95 7.35
C PRO A 50 8.98 11.80 6.35
N PRO A 51 8.06 10.85 6.18
CA PRO A 51 8.29 9.69 5.32
C PRO A 51 8.24 10.06 3.84
N LYS A 52 9.36 9.83 3.12
CA LYS A 52 9.43 9.85 1.65
C LYS A 52 9.46 8.45 1.04
N ARG A 53 9.40 7.44 1.89
CA ARG A 53 9.49 6.04 1.53
C ARG A 53 8.72 5.19 2.52
N TYR A 54 8.06 4.16 2.02
CA TYR A 54 7.35 3.17 2.81
C TYR A 54 7.74 1.77 2.36
N HIS A 55 7.91 0.87 3.33
CA HIS A 55 8.15 -0.54 3.11
C HIS A 55 6.87 -1.33 3.26
N VAL A 56 6.54 -2.13 2.26
CA VAL A 56 5.45 -3.08 2.32
C VAL A 56 6.03 -4.45 2.65
N ARG A 57 5.72 -4.97 3.83
CA ARG A 57 6.24 -6.25 4.33
C ARG A 57 5.11 -7.23 4.58
N HIS A 58 5.31 -8.49 4.21
CA HIS A 58 4.45 -9.57 4.68
C HIS A 58 4.57 -9.69 6.20
N ARG A 59 3.56 -10.24 6.87
CA ARG A 59 3.57 -10.44 8.32
C ARG A 59 4.75 -11.28 8.86
N THR A 60 5.42 -12.04 8.00
CA THR A 60 6.64 -12.80 8.34
C THR A 60 7.93 -11.99 8.20
N GLY A 61 7.84 -10.70 7.84
CA GLY A 61 8.98 -9.80 7.63
C GLY A 61 9.52 -9.77 6.20
N VAL A 62 9.02 -10.63 5.29
CA VAL A 62 9.43 -10.65 3.88
C VAL A 62 9.09 -9.32 3.22
N HIS A 63 10.08 -8.66 2.65
CA HIS A 63 9.89 -7.42 1.89
C HIS A 63 9.19 -7.71 0.57
N MET A 64 8.08 -7.02 0.31
CA MET A 64 7.25 -7.21 -0.88
C MET A 64 7.39 -6.05 -1.86
N LEU A 65 7.25 -4.81 -1.39
CA LEU A 65 7.34 -3.60 -2.21
C LEU A 65 7.97 -2.45 -1.42
N THR A 66 8.57 -1.51 -2.14
CA THR A 66 8.96 -0.19 -1.62
C THR A 66 8.18 0.87 -2.39
N LEU A 67 7.47 1.74 -1.67
CA LEU A 67 6.89 2.97 -2.21
C LEU A 67 7.86 4.11 -1.93
N THR A 68 8.18 4.95 -2.91
CA THR A 68 9.07 6.09 -2.70
C THR A 68 8.71 7.23 -3.64
N GLY A 69 8.86 8.46 -3.17
CA GLY A 69 8.56 9.65 -3.97
C GLY A 69 7.95 10.77 -3.13
N ASP A 70 7.21 11.63 -3.80
CA ASP A 70 6.44 12.71 -3.17
C ASP A 70 4.98 12.29 -3.00
N PHE A 71 4.59 12.00 -1.75
CA PHE A 71 3.23 11.60 -1.42
C PHE A 71 2.26 12.79 -1.33
N GLY A 72 2.77 14.02 -1.20
CA GLY A 72 1.96 15.25 -1.22
C GLY A 72 1.53 15.61 -2.64
N GLU A 73 2.44 15.50 -3.60
CA GLU A 73 2.18 15.74 -5.02
C GLU A 73 1.69 14.47 -5.76
N MET A 74 1.55 13.36 -5.05
CA MET A 74 1.17 12.05 -5.58
C MET A 74 2.09 11.55 -6.71
N GLU A 75 3.38 11.88 -6.66
CA GLU A 75 4.41 11.38 -7.57
C GLU A 75 5.18 10.23 -6.90
N ILE A 76 4.64 9.02 -7.02
CA ILE A 76 5.07 7.84 -6.26
C ILE A 76 5.55 6.75 -7.21
N GLY A 77 6.75 6.25 -6.99
CA GLY A 77 7.27 5.03 -7.63
C GLY A 77 7.07 3.80 -6.74
N VAL A 78 6.70 2.69 -7.35
CA VAL A 78 6.53 1.38 -6.70
C VAL A 78 7.63 0.45 -7.18
N PHE A 79 8.41 -0.10 -6.25
CA PHE A 79 9.58 -0.93 -6.55
C PHE A 79 9.44 -2.30 -5.90
N ASN A 80 9.92 -3.33 -6.60
CA ASN A 80 10.03 -4.67 -6.04
C ASN A 80 11.30 -4.81 -5.19
N PRO A 81 11.53 -5.98 -4.52
CA PRO A 81 12.72 -6.18 -3.70
C PRO A 81 14.04 -6.15 -4.48
N ALA A 82 14.00 -6.38 -5.79
CA ALA A 82 15.13 -6.25 -6.70
C ALA A 82 15.39 -4.78 -7.14
N ARG A 83 14.65 -3.81 -6.58
CA ARG A 83 14.73 -2.37 -6.88
C ARG A 83 14.35 -2.02 -8.32
N VAL A 84 13.59 -2.90 -8.98
CA VAL A 84 13.00 -2.62 -10.29
C VAL A 84 11.66 -1.93 -10.08
N MET A 85 11.40 -0.86 -10.82
CA MET A 85 10.12 -0.17 -10.80
C MET A 85 9.05 -1.08 -11.42
N VAL A 86 8.02 -1.40 -10.63
CA VAL A 86 6.90 -2.28 -11.00
C VAL A 86 5.57 -1.53 -11.09
N GLY A 87 5.56 -0.27 -10.69
CA GLY A 87 4.41 0.60 -10.87
C GLY A 87 4.73 2.06 -10.54
N SER A 88 3.78 2.93 -10.83
CA SER A 88 3.86 4.35 -10.54
C SER A 88 2.48 4.93 -10.30
N VAL A 89 2.40 5.96 -9.49
CA VAL A 89 1.21 6.78 -9.30
C VAL A 89 1.62 8.22 -9.57
N LYS A 90 0.77 8.95 -10.30
CA LYS A 90 0.95 10.36 -10.59
C LYS A 90 -0.38 11.10 -10.61
N LYS A 91 -0.41 12.33 -10.11
CA LYS A 91 -1.54 13.23 -10.33
C LYS A 91 -1.51 13.79 -11.76
N VAL A 92 -2.65 13.81 -12.43
CA VAL A 92 -2.83 14.38 -13.77
C VAL A 92 -4.12 15.23 -13.74
N GLY A 93 -3.96 16.55 -13.61
CA GLY A 93 -5.10 17.44 -13.37
C GLY A 93 -5.76 17.13 -12.02
N ASP A 94 -7.06 16.85 -12.05
CA ASP A 94 -7.84 16.47 -10.87
C ASP A 94 -7.93 14.95 -10.66
N GLU A 95 -7.26 14.16 -11.51
CA GLU A 95 -7.26 12.70 -11.45
C GLU A 95 -5.95 12.13 -10.92
N CYS A 96 -6.02 10.92 -10.36
CA CYS A 96 -4.86 10.13 -9.98
C CYS A 96 -4.70 8.96 -10.95
N HIS A 97 -3.57 8.89 -11.63
CA HIS A 97 -3.27 7.88 -12.64
C HIS A 97 -2.24 6.89 -12.08
N GLY A 98 -2.67 5.64 -11.91
CA GLY A 98 -1.80 4.52 -11.55
C GLY A 98 -1.40 3.70 -12.78
N ARG A 99 -0.14 3.26 -12.85
CA ARG A 99 0.34 2.25 -13.81
C ARG A 99 1.01 1.13 -13.04
N ILE A 100 0.69 -0.10 -13.39
CA ILE A 100 1.22 -1.31 -12.75
C ILE A 100 1.66 -2.23 -13.87
N LEU A 101 2.89 -2.74 -13.81
CA LEU A 101 3.41 -3.64 -14.84
C LEU A 101 2.61 -4.95 -14.85
N GLN A 102 2.60 -5.60 -16.00
CA GLN A 102 2.01 -6.93 -16.13
C GLN A 102 2.65 -7.91 -15.14
N HIS A 103 1.86 -8.87 -14.67
CA HIS A 103 2.26 -9.89 -13.70
C HIS A 103 2.62 -9.37 -12.30
N VAL A 104 2.35 -8.09 -12.01
CA VAL A 104 2.42 -7.53 -10.66
C VAL A 104 1.03 -7.58 -10.03
N ASP A 105 0.96 -7.96 -8.76
CA ASP A 105 -0.30 -7.94 -8.00
C ASP A 105 -0.77 -6.49 -7.81
N SER A 106 -1.77 -6.08 -8.61
CA SER A 106 -2.32 -4.74 -8.54
C SER A 106 -3.10 -4.48 -7.25
N GLY A 107 -3.71 -5.51 -6.67
CA GLY A 107 -4.42 -5.40 -5.39
C GLY A 107 -3.46 -5.04 -4.26
N LEU A 108 -2.28 -5.67 -4.23
CA LEU A 108 -1.23 -5.35 -3.27
C LEU A 108 -0.75 -3.90 -3.43
N VAL A 109 -0.47 -3.46 -4.66
CA VAL A 109 -0.02 -2.09 -4.92
C VAL A 109 -1.07 -1.06 -4.46
N LEU A 110 -2.34 -1.25 -4.84
CA LEU A 110 -3.43 -0.35 -4.46
C LEU A 110 -3.63 -0.30 -2.94
N CYS A 111 -3.63 -1.45 -2.27
CA CYS A 111 -3.72 -1.52 -0.81
C CYS A 111 -2.57 -0.81 -0.08
N SER A 112 -1.41 -0.69 -0.73
CA SER A 112 -0.24 -0.05 -0.13
C SER A 112 -0.26 1.48 -0.25
N LEU A 113 -1.08 2.03 -1.14
CA LEU A 113 -1.21 3.46 -1.42
C LEU A 113 -2.31 4.16 -0.61
N LEU A 114 -3.25 3.37 -0.08
CA LEU A 114 -4.40 3.84 0.70
C LEU A 114 -4.01 4.34 2.10
#